data_AF-U6CZF6-F1
#
_entry.id   AF-U6CZF6-F1
#
_cell.length_a   1.000
_cell.length_b   1.000
_cell.length_c   1.000
_cell.angle_alpha   90.00
_cell.angle_beta   90.00
_cell.angle_gamma   90.00
#
_symmetry.space_group_name_H-M   'P 1'
#
loop_
_entity.id
_entity.type
_entity.pdbx_description
1 polymer ?
#
loop_
_entity_poly.entity_id
_entity_poly.type
_entity_poly.pdbx_seq_one_letter_code
_entity_poly.pdbx_strand_id
1 'polypeptide(L)'
;REDKHECPFGRSAIELTKMLCEILQVGELPNEGRNDYHPMFFTHDRAFEELFGICIQLLNKTWKEMRATAEDFNKVMQVVREQITRALPSKPSSLDQFKSKLRSLSYSEILRLRQSERMSQDDFQSPPIVELREKIQPEILELIKQQRLNRLCEGSSFRKIGNRRRQERFWYCRLALNHKVLHYGDLDDNPQGEVTFESLQEKIPVADIK
;
A
#
# COMPACT_ATOMS: atom_id res chain seq x y z
N ARG A 1 -21.35 -2.26 38.09
CA ARG A 1 -19.87 -2.31 38.21
C ARG A 1 -19.39 -0.92 37.85
N GLU A 2 -18.68 -0.23 38.74
CA GLU A 2 -18.17 1.13 38.50
C GLU A 2 -16.64 1.10 38.41
N ASP A 3 -16.11 0.26 37.52
CA ASP A 3 -14.72 0.40 37.13
C ASP A 3 -14.67 1.34 35.92
N LYS A 4 -14.06 2.52 36.11
CA LYS A 4 -13.89 3.55 35.06
C LYS A 4 -13.06 3.03 33.87
N HIS A 5 -12.40 1.89 34.02
CA HIS A 5 -11.62 1.22 32.98
C HIS A 5 -12.40 0.11 32.26
N GLU A 6 -13.69 -0.08 32.52
CA GLU A 6 -14.51 -1.00 31.73
C GLU A 6 -14.62 -0.53 30.27
N CYS A 7 -14.17 -1.39 29.36
CA CYS A 7 -14.28 -1.15 27.92
C CYS A 7 -15.76 -1.25 27.50
N PRO A 8 -16.33 -0.23 26.83
CA PRO A 8 -17.74 -0.21 26.46
C PRO A 8 -18.02 -1.18 25.30
N PHE A 9 -18.19 -2.47 25.60
CA PHE A 9 -18.16 -3.57 24.64
C PHE A 9 -19.03 -3.36 23.39
N GLY A 10 -20.32 -2.98 23.56
CA GLY A 10 -21.21 -2.76 22.42
C GLY A 10 -20.75 -1.64 21.50
N ARG A 11 -20.27 -0.53 22.06
CA ARG A 11 -19.71 0.59 21.31
C ARG A 11 -18.41 0.19 20.62
N SER A 12 -17.52 -0.50 21.34
CA SER A 12 -16.24 -1.02 20.81
C SER A 12 -16.45 -1.96 19.64
N ALA A 13 -17.43 -2.86 19.72
CA ALA A 13 -17.72 -3.83 18.67
C ALA A 13 -18.22 -3.17 17.39
N ILE A 14 -19.16 -2.22 17.49
CA ILE A 14 -19.68 -1.47 16.34
C ILE A 14 -18.57 -0.64 15.69
N GLU A 15 -17.82 0.12 16.49
CA GLU A 15 -16.76 0.98 15.98
C GLU A 15 -15.62 0.16 15.36
N LEU A 16 -15.26 -0.98 15.95
CA LEU A 16 -14.26 -1.88 15.39
C LEU A 16 -14.73 -2.47 14.06
N THR A 17 -15.99 -2.89 13.98
CA THR A 17 -16.56 -3.43 12.73
C THR A 17 -16.50 -2.39 11.62
N LYS A 18 -16.94 -1.15 11.91
CA LYS A 18 -16.88 -0.04 10.96
C LYS A 18 -15.44 0.25 10.51
N MET A 19 -14.52 0.33 11.47
CA MET A 19 -13.09 0.54 11.20
C MET A 19 -12.50 -0.54 10.29
N LEU A 20 -12.82 -1.82 10.55
CA LEU A 20 -12.36 -2.93 9.70
C LEU A 20 -12.91 -2.82 8.28
N CYS A 21 -14.20 -2.47 8.12
CA CYS A 21 -14.79 -2.24 6.80
C CYS A 21 -14.08 -1.11 6.04
N GLU A 22 -13.74 -0.02 6.71
CA GLU A 22 -13.00 1.10 6.10
C GLU A 22 -11.57 0.71 5.71
N ILE A 23 -10.83 0.03 6.59
CA ILE A 23 -9.46 -0.42 6.32
C ILE A 23 -9.42 -1.38 5.14
N LEU A 24 -10.40 -2.30 5.07
CA LEU A 24 -10.50 -3.31 4.02
C LEU A 24 -11.26 -2.84 2.80
N GLN A 25 -11.77 -1.59 2.80
CA GLN A 25 -12.53 -1.00 1.70
C GLN A 25 -13.72 -1.87 1.27
N VAL A 26 -14.45 -2.41 2.25
CA VAL A 26 -15.61 -3.27 1.99
C VAL A 26 -16.71 -2.48 1.31
N GLY A 27 -17.14 -2.94 0.13
CA GLY A 27 -18.16 -2.28 -0.69
C GLY A 27 -17.62 -1.34 -1.76
N GLU A 28 -16.31 -1.10 -1.79
CA GLU A 28 -15.66 -0.36 -2.89
C GLU A 28 -15.52 -1.23 -4.14
N LEU A 29 -15.69 -0.63 -5.31
CA LEU A 29 -15.46 -1.33 -6.58
C LEU A 29 -13.96 -1.52 -6.81
N PRO A 30 -13.49 -2.75 -7.10
CA PRO A 30 -12.07 -2.97 -7.39
C PRO A 30 -11.68 -2.21 -8.66
N ASN A 31 -10.49 -1.63 -8.65
CA ASN A 31 -9.88 -1.07 -9.85
C ASN A 31 -8.93 -2.09 -10.49
N GLU A 32 -8.85 -2.13 -11.82
CA GLU A 32 -8.01 -3.09 -12.55
C GLU A 32 -6.49 -2.88 -12.34
N GLY A 33 -6.09 -1.84 -11.59
CA GLY A 33 -4.70 -1.50 -11.29
C GLY A 33 -4.14 -2.11 -10.00
N ARG A 34 -4.95 -2.84 -9.20
CA ARG A 34 -4.50 -3.47 -7.95
C ARG A 34 -4.43 -4.99 -8.10
N ASN A 35 -3.21 -5.52 -7.93
CA ASN A 35 -2.93 -6.96 -7.95
C ASN A 35 -2.59 -7.50 -6.54
N ASP A 36 -2.82 -6.71 -5.50
CA ASP A 36 -2.55 -7.08 -4.12
C ASP A 36 -3.79 -7.66 -3.42
N TYR A 37 -3.56 -8.71 -2.63
CA TYR A 37 -4.56 -9.33 -1.78
C TYR A 37 -3.91 -9.71 -0.45
N HIS A 38 -4.72 -9.97 0.57
CA HIS A 38 -4.25 -10.45 1.87
C HIS A 38 -4.46 -11.97 1.96
N PRO A 39 -3.40 -12.79 1.90
CA PRO A 39 -3.54 -14.25 1.88
C PRO A 39 -4.25 -14.82 3.12
N MET A 40 -4.10 -14.16 4.28
CA MET A 40 -4.75 -14.57 5.54
C MET A 40 -6.27 -14.69 5.46
N PHE A 41 -6.95 -13.98 4.54
CA PHE A 41 -8.41 -14.13 4.40
C PHE A 41 -8.83 -15.43 3.72
N PHE A 42 -7.90 -16.14 3.08
CA PHE A 42 -8.14 -17.41 2.42
C PHE A 42 -7.82 -18.62 3.31
N THR A 43 -7.37 -18.39 4.56
CA THR A 43 -7.05 -19.48 5.49
C THR A 43 -8.25 -19.98 6.29
N HIS A 44 -9.42 -19.33 6.18
CA HIS A 44 -10.62 -19.69 6.92
C HIS A 44 -11.89 -19.21 6.20
N ASP A 45 -12.97 -20.00 6.21
CA ASP A 45 -14.24 -19.65 5.55
C ASP A 45 -14.89 -18.39 6.15
N ARG A 46 -14.62 -18.15 7.45
CA ARG A 46 -15.06 -16.98 8.22
C ARG A 46 -13.88 -16.13 8.66
N ALA A 47 -12.95 -15.87 7.75
CA ALA A 47 -11.72 -15.17 8.09
C ALA A 47 -11.95 -13.75 8.61
N PHE A 48 -13.04 -13.08 8.19
CA PHE A 48 -13.39 -11.76 8.70
C PHE A 48 -13.84 -11.81 10.16
N GLU A 49 -14.61 -12.81 10.56
CA GLU A 49 -15.04 -13.01 11.94
C GLU A 49 -13.87 -13.39 12.85
N GLU A 50 -12.94 -14.22 12.36
CA GLU A 50 -11.69 -14.52 13.07
C GLU A 50 -10.81 -13.26 13.21
N LEU A 51 -10.72 -12.45 12.15
CA LEU A 51 -10.05 -11.16 12.21
C LEU A 51 -10.68 -10.25 13.27
N PHE A 52 -12.01 -10.16 13.30
CA PHE A 52 -12.74 -9.41 14.32
C PHE A 52 -12.41 -9.93 15.73
N GLY A 53 -12.39 -11.25 15.93
CA GLY A 53 -12.01 -11.90 17.18
C GLY A 53 -10.58 -11.54 17.62
N ILE A 54 -9.63 -11.50 16.68
CA ILE A 54 -8.26 -11.07 16.94
C ILE A 54 -8.21 -9.58 17.30
N CYS A 55 -8.92 -8.74 16.55
CA CYS A 55 -8.91 -7.30 16.74
C CYS A 55 -9.63 -6.86 18.02
N ILE A 56 -10.69 -7.56 18.46
CA ILE A 56 -11.34 -7.25 19.75
C ILE A 56 -10.46 -7.66 20.94
N GLN A 57 -9.68 -8.73 20.80
CA GLN A 57 -8.64 -9.11 21.78
C GLN A 57 -7.53 -8.07 21.84
N LEU A 58 -7.06 -7.61 20.67
CA LEU A 58 -6.09 -6.51 20.55
C LEU A 58 -6.63 -5.24 21.20
N LEU A 59 -7.87 -4.84 20.88
CA LEU A 59 -8.50 -3.64 21.45
C LEU A 59 -8.51 -3.69 22.96
N ASN A 60 -8.93 -4.82 23.56
CA ASN A 60 -8.92 -4.99 25.01
C ASN A 60 -7.50 -4.95 25.60
N LYS A 61 -6.51 -5.51 24.89
CA LYS A 61 -5.10 -5.42 25.30
C LYS A 61 -4.63 -3.97 25.29
N THR A 62 -4.80 -3.25 24.18
CA THR A 62 -4.39 -1.85 24.03
C THR A 62 -5.12 -0.94 25.02
N TRP A 63 -6.41 -1.18 25.26
CA TRP A 63 -7.20 -0.48 26.28
C TRP A 63 -6.56 -0.57 27.67
N LYS A 64 -6.13 -1.78 28.06
CA LYS A 64 -5.44 -2.03 29.34
C LYS A 64 -4.04 -1.42 29.36
N GLU A 65 -3.27 -1.55 28.27
CA GLU A 65 -1.93 -0.95 28.15
C GLU A 65 -1.99 0.58 28.30
N MET A 66 -3.03 1.22 27.77
CA MET A 66 -3.26 2.65 27.87
C MET A 66 -3.90 3.08 29.21
N ARG A 67 -4.32 2.12 30.06
CA ARG A 67 -5.17 2.37 31.24
C ARG A 67 -6.34 3.30 30.90
N ALA A 68 -6.96 3.04 29.76
CA ALA A 68 -7.94 3.94 29.16
C ALA A 68 -9.23 4.02 29.98
N THR A 69 -9.91 5.15 29.84
CA THR A 69 -11.28 5.35 30.31
C THR A 69 -12.22 5.53 29.11
N ALA A 70 -13.53 5.62 29.36
CA ALA A 70 -14.51 5.90 28.30
C ALA A 70 -14.22 7.18 27.49
N GLU A 71 -13.55 8.18 28.08
CA GLU A 71 -13.17 9.43 27.41
C GLU A 71 -12.03 9.23 26.39
N ASP A 72 -11.14 8.27 26.64
CA ASP A 72 -10.03 7.94 25.74
C ASP A 72 -10.44 7.00 24.61
N PHE A 73 -11.70 6.57 24.55
CA PHE A 73 -12.19 5.58 23.60
C PHE A 73 -11.74 5.85 22.16
N ASN A 74 -11.94 7.08 21.67
CA ASN A 74 -11.56 7.45 20.30
C ASN A 74 -10.05 7.36 20.08
N LYS A 75 -9.24 7.72 21.08
CA LYS A 75 -7.77 7.62 21.01
C LYS A 75 -7.33 6.16 20.98
N VAL A 76 -7.93 5.29 21.81
CA VAL A 76 -7.67 3.85 21.79
C VAL A 76 -8.02 3.28 20.41
N MET A 77 -9.16 3.64 19.85
CA MET A 77 -9.56 3.22 18.51
C MET A 77 -8.57 3.68 17.43
N GLN A 78 -8.06 4.91 17.51
CA GLN A 78 -7.01 5.38 16.60
C GLN A 78 -5.71 4.59 16.73
N VAL A 79 -5.29 4.25 17.96
CA VAL A 79 -4.11 3.39 18.17
C VAL A 79 -4.35 1.98 17.60
N VAL A 80 -5.52 1.39 17.83
CA VAL A 80 -5.88 0.08 17.29
C VAL A 80 -5.91 0.09 15.76
N ARG A 81 -6.46 1.15 15.15
CA ARG A 81 -6.41 1.37 13.70
C ARG A 81 -4.96 1.35 13.21
N GLU A 82 -4.08 2.12 13.86
CA GLU A 82 -2.67 2.18 13.49
C GLU A 82 -1.95 0.85 13.67
N GLN A 83 -2.25 0.09 14.72
CA GLN A 83 -1.71 -1.26 14.92
C GLN A 83 -2.08 -2.19 13.75
N ILE A 84 -3.35 -2.15 13.32
CA ILE A 84 -3.85 -2.96 12.20
C ILE A 84 -3.21 -2.50 10.88
N THR A 85 -3.24 -1.19 10.58
CA THR A 85 -2.71 -0.67 9.31
C THR A 85 -1.19 -0.78 9.19
N ARG A 86 -0.44 -0.79 10.30
CA ARG A 86 1.01 -1.12 10.29
C ARG A 86 1.28 -2.61 10.16
N ALA A 87 0.35 -3.48 10.55
CA ALA A 87 0.51 -4.93 10.44
C ALA A 87 0.22 -5.45 9.02
N LEU A 88 -0.82 -4.93 8.35
CA LEU A 88 -1.26 -5.41 7.03
C LEU A 88 -0.19 -5.39 5.91
N PRO A 89 0.69 -4.36 5.81
CA PRO A 89 1.73 -4.32 4.79
C PRO A 89 2.75 -5.45 4.87
N SER A 90 2.88 -6.11 6.03
CA SER A 90 3.73 -7.30 6.17
C SER A 90 3.18 -8.54 5.44
N LYS A 91 1.99 -8.43 4.82
CA LYS A 91 1.31 -9.49 4.08
C LYS A 91 1.34 -10.84 4.81
N PRO A 92 0.80 -10.91 6.04
CA PRO A 92 0.78 -12.15 6.80
C PRO A 92 0.05 -13.24 6.01
N SER A 93 0.65 -14.42 5.97
CA SER A 93 0.11 -15.55 5.21
C SER A 93 -1.03 -16.28 5.95
N SER A 94 -1.19 -16.03 7.25
CA SER A 94 -2.28 -16.58 8.07
C SER A 94 -2.73 -15.60 9.16
N LEU A 95 -3.93 -15.84 9.70
CA LEU A 95 -4.48 -15.07 10.82
C LEU A 95 -3.62 -15.20 12.10
N ASP A 96 -2.96 -16.34 12.31
CA ASP A 96 -2.02 -16.53 13.41
C ASP A 96 -0.74 -15.69 13.24
N GLN A 97 -0.22 -15.58 12.02
CA GLN A 97 0.91 -14.69 11.74
C GLN A 97 0.52 -13.23 11.94
N PHE A 98 -0.69 -12.85 11.51
CA PHE A 98 -1.24 -11.51 11.77
C PHE A 98 -1.36 -11.23 13.28
N LYS A 99 -1.92 -12.16 14.05
CA LYS A 99 -1.99 -12.09 15.52
C LYS A 99 -0.60 -11.95 16.14
N SER A 100 0.39 -12.71 15.64
CA SER A 100 1.77 -12.60 16.10
C SER A 100 2.39 -11.24 15.82
N LYS A 101 2.14 -10.69 14.63
CA LYS A 101 2.59 -9.34 14.27
C LYS A 101 1.96 -8.28 15.16
N LEU A 102 0.66 -8.38 15.43
CA LEU A 102 -0.04 -7.47 16.35
C LEU A 102 0.50 -7.54 17.78
N ARG A 103 0.94 -8.71 18.25
CA ARG A 103 1.59 -8.83 19.57
C ARG A 103 2.88 -8.01 19.66
N SER A 104 3.63 -7.90 18.56
CA SER A 104 4.86 -7.09 18.48
C SER A 104 4.58 -5.58 18.44
N LEU A 105 3.38 -5.18 18.04
CA LEU A 105 2.94 -3.79 17.94
C LEU A 105 2.16 -3.39 19.20
N SER A 106 2.78 -3.49 20.38
CA SER A 106 2.18 -2.99 21.63
C SER A 106 1.99 -1.47 21.59
N TYR A 107 1.20 -0.93 22.51
CA TYR A 107 1.04 0.52 22.64
C TYR A 107 2.38 1.25 22.78
N SER A 108 3.31 0.72 23.58
CA SER A 108 4.65 1.29 23.74
C SER A 108 5.46 1.30 22.45
N GLU A 109 5.34 0.23 21.64
CA GLU A 109 6.02 0.16 20.35
C GLU A 109 5.43 1.17 19.36
N ILE A 110 4.10 1.32 19.33
CA ILE A 110 3.45 2.36 18.51
C ILE A 110 3.94 3.76 18.90
N LEU A 111 4.06 4.05 20.20
CA LEU A 111 4.60 5.33 20.66
C LEU A 111 6.06 5.52 20.23
N ARG A 112 6.89 4.48 20.33
CA ARG A 112 8.29 4.51 19.91
C ARG A 112 8.42 4.80 18.41
N LEU A 113 7.60 4.15 17.59
CA LEU A 113 7.57 4.37 16.13
C LEU A 113 7.14 5.80 15.79
N ARG A 114 6.07 6.31 16.40
CA ARG A 114 5.62 7.70 16.21
C ARG A 114 6.69 8.71 16.60
N GLN A 115 7.42 8.47 17.68
CA GLN A 115 8.51 9.34 18.12
C GLN A 115 9.67 9.30 17.12
N SER A 116 10.07 8.11 16.67
CA SER A 116 11.12 7.94 15.66
C SER A 116 10.78 8.63 14.34
N GLU A 117 9.51 8.56 13.91
CA GLU A 117 9.03 9.22 12.69
C GLU A 117 9.07 10.75 12.81
N ARG A 118 8.68 11.30 13.97
CA ARG A 118 8.77 12.74 14.23
C ARG A 118 10.20 13.24 14.28
N MET A 119 11.09 12.55 15.01
CA MET A 119 12.50 12.93 15.09
C MET A 119 13.16 12.92 13.72
N SER A 120 12.90 11.88 12.92
CA SER A 120 13.39 11.82 11.55
C SER A 120 12.86 12.99 10.72
N GLN A 121 11.57 13.30 10.82
CA GLN A 121 10.97 14.38 10.06
C GLN A 121 11.53 15.75 10.46
N ASP A 122 11.69 16.02 11.76
CA ASP A 122 12.23 17.28 12.29
C ASP A 122 13.70 17.47 11.86
N ASP A 123 14.52 16.41 11.90
CA ASP A 123 15.91 16.45 11.42
C ASP A 123 15.96 16.83 9.93
N PHE A 124 15.08 16.26 9.10
CA PHE A 124 14.97 16.58 7.67
C PHE A 124 14.47 18.01 7.38
N GLN A 125 13.90 18.71 8.36
CA GLN A 125 13.47 20.10 8.22
C GLN A 125 14.51 21.12 8.75
N SER A 126 15.66 20.68 9.26
CA SER A 126 16.68 21.62 9.73
C SER A 126 17.25 22.47 8.57
N PRO A 127 17.55 23.78 8.77
CA PRO A 127 17.97 24.68 7.70
C PRO A 127 19.17 24.17 6.86
N PRO A 128 20.26 23.63 7.47
CA PRO A 128 21.38 23.12 6.69
C PRO A 128 21.02 21.91 5.82
N ILE A 129 20.11 21.04 6.29
CA ILE A 129 19.66 19.86 5.53
C ILE A 129 18.75 20.28 4.39
N VAL A 130 17.86 21.25 4.61
CA VAL A 130 16.99 21.80 3.57
C VAL A 130 17.82 22.49 2.47
N GLU A 131 18.78 23.35 2.84
CA GLU A 131 19.67 24.01 1.88
C GLU A 131 20.48 23.01 1.05
N LEU A 132 20.98 21.95 1.69
CA LEU A 132 21.71 20.89 0.99
C LEU A 132 20.78 20.13 0.04
N ARG A 133 19.55 19.83 0.45
CA ARG A 133 18.55 19.18 -0.39
C ARG A 133 18.23 20.00 -1.62
N GLU A 134 18.02 21.31 -1.47
CA GLU A 134 17.75 22.22 -2.60
C GLU A 134 18.92 22.27 -3.59
N LYS A 135 20.17 22.23 -3.10
CA LYS A 135 21.36 22.20 -3.95
C LYS A 135 21.50 20.88 -4.73
N ILE A 136 21.18 19.75 -4.11
CA ILE A 136 21.35 18.41 -4.72
C ILE A 136 20.12 18.00 -5.55
N GLN A 137 18.95 18.59 -5.28
CA GLN A 137 17.69 18.23 -5.94
C GLN A 137 17.75 18.23 -7.48
N PRO A 138 18.41 19.18 -8.16
CA PRO A 138 18.55 19.14 -9.62
C PRO A 138 19.28 17.90 -10.12
N GLU A 139 20.35 17.48 -9.45
CA GLU A 139 21.13 16.30 -9.82
C GLU A 139 20.32 15.01 -9.61
N ILE A 140 19.57 14.92 -8.51
CA ILE A 140 18.68 13.79 -8.24
C ILE A 140 17.56 13.70 -9.26
N LEU A 141 16.97 14.84 -9.64
CA LEU A 141 15.95 14.89 -10.68
C LEU A 141 16.50 14.47 -12.04
N GLU A 142 17.73 14.87 -12.38
CA GLU A 142 18.37 14.42 -13.62
C GLU A 142 18.67 12.92 -13.58
N LEU A 143 19.10 12.38 -12.44
CA LEU A 143 19.29 10.94 -12.27
C LEU A 143 17.96 10.16 -12.41
N ILE A 144 16.89 10.67 -11.81
CA ILE A 144 15.54 10.11 -11.98
C ILE A 144 15.14 10.16 -13.45
N LYS A 145 15.34 11.28 -14.14
CA LYS A 145 15.03 11.43 -15.56
C LYS A 145 15.82 10.45 -16.43
N GLN A 146 17.11 10.24 -16.17
CA GLN A 146 17.93 9.24 -16.84
C GLN A 146 17.38 7.82 -16.62
N GLN A 147 17.03 7.49 -15.38
CA GLN A 147 16.40 6.20 -15.06
C GLN A 147 15.06 6.02 -15.78
N ARG A 148 14.22 7.07 -15.84
CA ARG A 148 12.93 7.03 -16.55
C ARG A 148 13.13 6.86 -18.06
N LEU A 149 14.10 7.56 -18.66
CA LEU A 149 14.45 7.40 -20.07
C LEU A 149 14.90 5.96 -20.36
N ASN A 150 15.77 5.40 -19.53
CA ASN A 150 16.19 4.01 -19.66
C ASN A 150 15.00 3.06 -19.57
N ARG A 151 14.07 3.29 -18.62
CA ARG A 151 12.86 2.48 -18.49
C ARG A 151 11.92 2.59 -19.70
N LEU A 152 11.81 3.77 -20.31
CA LEU A 152 11.08 3.94 -21.57
C LEU A 152 11.77 3.18 -22.72
N CYS A 153 13.11 3.17 -22.76
CA CYS A 153 13.89 2.44 -23.77
C CYS A 153 13.81 0.91 -23.63
N GLU A 154 13.73 0.40 -22.40
CA GLU A 154 13.41 -1.00 -22.11
C GLU A 154 12.01 -1.35 -22.63
N GLY A 155 11.05 -0.48 -22.36
CA GLY A 155 9.65 -0.63 -22.76
C GLY A 155 8.77 -1.29 -21.69
N SER A 156 7.48 -1.36 -21.97
CA SER A 156 6.49 -1.95 -21.07
C SER A 156 5.29 -2.50 -21.84
N SER A 157 4.66 -3.53 -21.26
CA SER A 157 3.40 -4.09 -21.74
C SER A 157 2.22 -3.32 -21.16
N PHE A 158 1.24 -3.03 -22.00
CA PHE A 158 0.02 -2.33 -21.68
C PHE A 158 -1.17 -3.23 -22.02
N ARG A 159 -2.16 -3.27 -21.13
CA ARG A 159 -3.40 -4.02 -21.38
C ARG A 159 -4.28 -3.24 -22.36
N LYS A 160 -4.82 -3.90 -23.39
CA LYS A 160 -5.85 -3.29 -24.24
C LYS A 160 -7.18 -3.25 -23.51
N ILE A 161 -7.78 -2.07 -23.42
CA ILE A 161 -9.14 -1.89 -22.90
C ILE A 161 -10.12 -2.30 -24.01
N GLY A 162 -10.88 -3.38 -23.80
CA GLY A 162 -11.86 -3.88 -24.77
C GLY A 162 -13.02 -4.61 -24.10
N ASN A 163 -14.22 -4.52 -24.70
CA ASN A 163 -15.48 -5.02 -24.13
C ASN A 163 -15.66 -6.55 -24.08
N ARG A 164 -14.64 -7.37 -24.41
CA ARG A 164 -14.82 -8.84 -24.57
C ARG A 164 -13.95 -9.64 -23.59
N ARG A 165 -14.63 -10.32 -22.65
CA ARG A 165 -14.13 -11.17 -21.55
C ARG A 165 -13.29 -12.42 -21.93
N ARG A 166 -12.76 -12.56 -23.16
CA ARG A 166 -12.20 -13.87 -23.59
C ARG A 166 -10.74 -13.90 -24.08
N GLN A 167 -10.05 -12.78 -24.25
CA GLN A 167 -8.60 -12.76 -24.50
C GLN A 167 -8.00 -11.49 -23.90
N GLU A 168 -7.15 -11.61 -22.89
CA GLU A 168 -6.34 -10.50 -22.40
C GLU A 168 -5.29 -10.17 -23.47
N ARG A 169 -5.60 -9.21 -24.35
CA ARG A 169 -4.66 -8.75 -25.36
C ARG A 169 -3.79 -7.65 -24.77
N PHE A 170 -2.49 -7.83 -24.87
CA PHE A 170 -1.51 -6.83 -24.48
C PHE A 170 -0.95 -6.17 -25.74
N TRP A 171 -0.44 -4.95 -25.58
CA TRP A 171 0.41 -4.30 -26.58
C TRP A 171 1.66 -3.81 -25.89
N TYR A 172 2.78 -3.84 -26.59
CA TYR A 172 4.07 -3.39 -26.06
C TYR A 172 4.42 -2.03 -26.62
N CYS A 173 5.10 -1.20 -25.83
CA CYS A 173 5.68 0.05 -26.30
C CYS A 173 7.07 0.25 -25.71
N ARG A 174 8.03 0.64 -26.56
CA ARG A 174 9.39 1.01 -26.14
C ARG A 174 9.93 2.19 -26.94
N LEU A 175 10.75 2.99 -26.28
CA LEU A 175 11.43 4.13 -26.87
C LEU A 175 12.71 3.68 -27.60
N ALA A 176 12.94 4.21 -28.80
CA ALA A 176 14.21 4.05 -29.47
C ALA A 176 15.33 4.74 -28.69
N LEU A 177 16.56 4.22 -28.78
CA LEU A 177 17.73 4.77 -28.06
C LEU A 177 18.04 6.24 -28.41
N ASN A 178 17.50 6.74 -29.52
CA ASN A 178 17.62 8.15 -29.91
C ASN A 178 16.62 9.07 -29.17
N HIS A 179 15.73 8.51 -28.34
CA HIS A 179 14.66 9.18 -27.61
C HIS A 179 13.67 9.97 -28.47
N LYS A 180 13.58 9.66 -29.77
CA LYS A 180 12.76 10.41 -30.74
C LYS A 180 11.57 9.63 -31.29
N VAL A 181 11.57 8.31 -31.18
CA VAL A 181 10.52 7.45 -31.78
C VAL A 181 10.11 6.39 -30.77
N LEU A 182 8.81 6.28 -30.51
CA LEU A 182 8.23 5.14 -29.80
C LEU A 182 7.85 4.07 -30.80
N HIS A 183 8.29 2.85 -30.54
CA HIS A 183 7.91 1.65 -31.26
C HIS A 183 6.87 0.91 -30.45
N TYR A 184 5.77 0.52 -31.10
CA TYR A 184 4.71 -0.21 -30.42
C TYR A 184 4.06 -1.25 -31.33
N GLY A 185 3.36 -2.20 -30.72
CA GLY A 185 2.74 -3.31 -31.43
C GLY A 185 1.95 -4.22 -30.51
N ASP A 186 1.07 -5.03 -31.11
CA ASP A 186 0.26 -6.00 -30.39
C ASP A 186 1.10 -7.22 -30.01
N LEU A 187 0.82 -7.75 -28.82
CA LEU A 187 1.40 -9.00 -28.33
C LEU A 187 0.30 -10.04 -28.23
N ASP A 188 0.51 -11.20 -28.86
CA ASP A 188 -0.43 -12.33 -28.79
C ASP A 188 -0.39 -13.03 -27.42
N ASP A 189 0.71 -12.92 -26.68
CA ASP A 189 0.91 -13.45 -25.32
C ASP A 189 1.75 -12.49 -24.46
N ASN A 190 1.68 -12.59 -23.13
CA ASN A 190 2.52 -11.77 -22.24
C ASN A 190 4.00 -12.25 -22.34
N PRO A 191 4.91 -11.47 -22.95
CA PRO A 191 6.25 -11.94 -23.23
C PRO A 191 7.02 -12.15 -21.92
N GLN A 192 7.55 -13.35 -21.73
CA GLN A 192 8.47 -13.67 -20.62
C GLN A 192 9.93 -13.23 -20.91
N GLY A 193 10.16 -12.33 -21.88
CA GLY A 193 11.49 -11.91 -22.34
C GLY A 193 11.50 -10.57 -23.09
N GLU A 194 12.67 -10.17 -23.60
CA GLU A 194 12.85 -8.90 -24.32
C GLU A 194 12.11 -8.89 -25.66
N VAL A 195 11.25 -7.89 -25.85
CA VAL A 195 10.54 -7.64 -27.12
C VAL A 195 11.47 -6.85 -28.06
N THR A 196 11.81 -7.44 -29.20
CA THR A 196 12.69 -6.82 -30.19
C THR A 196 11.97 -5.72 -30.99
N PHE A 197 12.70 -4.71 -31.45
CA PHE A 197 12.14 -3.63 -32.26
C PHE A 197 11.48 -4.12 -33.55
N GLU A 198 11.94 -5.24 -34.12
CA GLU A 198 11.42 -5.83 -35.36
C GLU A 198 10.02 -6.41 -35.22
N SER A 199 9.64 -6.83 -34.01
CA SER A 199 8.29 -7.31 -33.70
C SER A 199 7.27 -6.17 -33.56
N LEU A 200 7.73 -4.92 -33.40
CA LEU A 200 6.91 -3.73 -33.20
C LEU A 200 6.73 -2.98 -34.52
N GLN A 201 5.60 -3.23 -35.17
CA GLN A 201 5.32 -2.78 -36.52
C GLN A 201 5.01 -1.27 -36.59
N GLU A 202 4.46 -0.70 -35.53
CA GLU A 202 4.01 0.68 -35.50
C GLU A 202 5.05 1.62 -34.86
N LYS A 203 5.10 2.86 -35.36
CA LYS A 203 6.05 3.89 -34.90
C LYS A 203 5.36 5.23 -34.78
N ILE A 204 5.64 5.96 -33.71
CA ILE A 204 5.18 7.35 -33.51
C ILE A 204 6.37 8.24 -33.09
N PRO A 205 6.62 9.36 -33.77
CA PRO A 205 7.59 10.34 -33.33
C PRO A 205 7.16 10.96 -31.99
N VAL A 206 8.06 11.02 -31.03
CA VAL A 206 7.78 11.58 -29.70
C VAL A 206 7.41 13.06 -29.78
N ALA A 207 7.99 13.79 -30.74
CA ALA A 207 7.68 15.21 -30.96
C ALA A 207 6.23 15.47 -31.41
N ASP A 208 5.53 14.45 -31.93
CA ASP A 208 4.16 14.57 -32.42
C ASP A 208 3.11 14.31 -31.32
N ILE A 209 3.55 13.88 -30.13
CA ILE A 209 2.70 13.62 -28.97
C ILE A 209 2.38 14.95 -28.28
N LYS A 210 1.09 15.28 -28.17
CA LYS A 210 0.59 16.49 -27.51
C LYS A 210 0.25 16.27 -26.04
#